data_AF-A0A1W9WN28-F1
#
_entry.id   AF-A0A1W9WN28-F1
#
_cell.length_a   1.000
_cell.length_b   1.000
_cell.length_c   1.000
_cell.angle_alpha   90.00
_cell.angle_beta   90.00
_cell.angle_gamma   90.00
#
_symmetry.space_group_name_H-M   'P 1'
#
loop_
_entity.id
_entity.type
_entity.pdbx_description
1 polymer ?
#
loop_
_entity_poly.entity_id
_entity_poly.type
_entity_poly.pdbx_seq_one_letter_code
_entity_poly.pdbx_strand_id
1 'polypeptide(L)' 'MAIDLPHLIKKTCLKIALFAGCAMDFIYPGHGKDIVTLLKKTNIQVDFPVNQTCCGLPAMMIFL' A
#
# COMPACT_ATOMS: atom_id res chain seq x y z
N MET A 1 -7.71 4.93 7.74
CA MET A 1 -7.79 3.49 8.02
C MET A 1 -6.37 3.00 8.24
N ALA A 2 -5.87 3.07 9.48
CA ALA A 2 -4.51 2.65 9.78
C ALA A 2 -4.48 1.11 9.71
N ILE A 3 -3.86 0.57 8.66
CA ILE A 3 -3.45 -0.82 8.67
C ILE A 3 -2.35 -0.88 9.73
N ASP A 4 -2.73 -1.25 10.94
CA ASP A 4 -1.81 -1.54 12.04
C ASP A 4 -0.97 -2.75 11.60
N LEU A 5 0.16 -2.45 10.96
CA LEU A 5 1.13 -3.43 10.52
C LEU A 5 2.24 -3.41 11.57
N PRO A 6 2.12 -4.22 12.65
CA PRO A 6 3.12 -4.24 13.69
C PRO A 6 4.45 -4.60 13.05
N HIS A 7 5.48 -3.80 13.37
CA HIS A 7 6.82 -3.74 12.79
C HIS A 7 7.67 -5.02 12.94
N LEU A 8 7.11 -6.21 12.75
CA LEU A 8 7.80 -7.47 12.94
C LEU A 8 7.56 -8.41 11.76
N ILE A 9 8.34 -8.22 10.71
CA ILE A 9 8.62 -9.27 9.73
C ILE A 9 10.13 -9.46 9.68
N LYS A 10 10.54 -10.65 10.12
CA LYS A 10 11.86 -11.30 10.15
C LYS A 10 12.85 -10.76 9.11
N LYS A 11 14.15 -10.65 9.41
CA LYS A 11 15.21 -10.18 8.48
C LYS A 11 15.04 -10.81 7.08
N THR A 12 14.56 -10.02 6.13
CA THR A 12 14.28 -10.43 4.75
C THR A 12 15.34 -9.85 3.81
N CYS A 13 15.58 -10.50 2.67
CA CYS A 13 16.53 -10.01 1.66
C CYS A 13 15.96 -8.81 0.86
N LEU A 14 14.64 -8.58 0.93
CA LEU A 14 13.93 -7.58 0.14
C LEU A 14 12.94 -6.81 1.01
N LYS A 15 13.00 -5.48 0.92
CA LYS A 15 12.11 -4.54 1.62
C LYS A 15 11.40 -3.65 0.61
N ILE A 16 10.08 -3.50 0.75
CA ILE A 16 9.26 -2.66 -0.12
C ILE A 16 8.41 -1.67 0.69
N ALA A 17 7.99 -0.58 0.04
CA ALA A 17 6.98 0.33 0.57
C ALA A 17 5.72 0.24 -0.31
N LEU A 18 4.56 0.03 0.32
CA LEU A 18 3.28 -0.04 -0.39
C LEU A 18 2.66 1.35 -0.51
N PHE A 19 2.53 1.85 -1.74
CA PHE A 19 1.76 3.05 -2.07
C PHE A 19 0.35 2.64 -2.50
N ALA A 20 -0.66 2.99 -1.69
CA ALA A 20 -2.06 2.64 -1.98
C ALA A 20 -2.67 3.55 -3.05
N GLY A 21 -2.38 4.85 -2.96
CA GLY A 21 -3.00 5.87 -3.80
C GLY A 21 -4.53 5.96 -3.62
N CYS A 22 -5.17 6.88 -4.36
CA CYS A 22 -6.59 7.16 -4.17
C CYS A 22 -7.50 5.96 -4.50
N ALA A 23 -7.09 5.11 -5.44
CA ALA A 23 -7.88 3.96 -5.87
C ALA A 23 -8.01 2.92 -4.75
N MET A 24 -6.91 2.53 -4.10
CA MET A 24 -6.97 1.54 -3.02
C MET A 24 -7.43 2.14 -1.69
N ASP A 25 -7.23 3.43 -1.44
CA ASP A 25 -7.67 4.05 -0.19
C ASP A 25 -9.17 4.42 -0.18
N PHE A 26 -9.71 4.91 -1.31
CA PHE A 26 -11.05 5.50 -1.34
C PHE A 26 -12.04 4.77 -2.25
N ILE A 27 -11.58 4.21 -3.38
CA ILE A 27 -12.48 3.63 -4.39
C ILE A 27 -12.69 2.12 -4.13
N TYR A 28 -11.61 1.38 -3.90
CA TYR A 28 -11.58 -0.07 -3.75
C TYR A 28 -10.77 -0.51 -2.52
N PRO A 29 -11.23 -0.19 -1.29
CA PRO A 29 -10.51 -0.50 -0.05
C PRO A 29 -10.28 -1.99 0.20
N GLY A 30 -11.06 -2.87 -0.43
CA GLY A 30 -10.83 -4.32 -0.39
C GLY A 30 -9.49 -4.72 -1.01
N HIS A 31 -9.11 -4.08 -2.13
CA HIS A 31 -7.91 -4.45 -2.89
C HIS A 31 -6.63 -4.26 -2.06
N GLY A 32 -6.56 -3.17 -1.30
CA GLY A 32 -5.42 -2.92 -0.39
C GLY A 32 -5.27 -4.01 0.68
N LYS A 33 -6.39 -4.49 1.24
CA LYS A 33 -6.38 -5.57 2.25
C LYS A 33 -5.94 -6.90 1.65
N ASP A 34 -6.39 -7.22 0.45
CA ASP A 34 -6.06 -8.46 -0.23
C ASP A 34 -4.57 -8.51 -0.60
N ILE A 35 -4.02 -7.39 -1.10
CA ILE A 35 -2.59 -7.24 -1.40
C ILE A 35 -1.74 -7.46 -0.15
N VAL A 36 -2.08 -6.81 0.97
CA VAL A 36 -1.34 -7.00 2.24
C VAL A 36 -1.42 -8.45 2.71
N THR A 37 -2.58 -9.09 2.58
CA THR A 37 -2.79 -10.50 2.96
C THR A 37 -1.93 -11.45 2.10
N LEU A 38 -1.80 -11.17 0.81
CA LEU A 38 -0.93 -11.93 -0.09
C LEU A 38 0.55 -11.74 0.28
N LEU A 39 0.98 -10.50 0.47
CA LEU A 39 2.37 -10.16 0.76
C LEU A 39 2.84 -10.71 2.12
N LYS A 40 1.96 -10.81 3.12
CA LYS A 40 2.25 -11.45 4.43
C LYS A 40 2.71 -12.91 4.31
N LYS A 41 2.39 -13.59 3.20
CA LYS A 41 2.81 -14.98 2.95
C LYS A 41 4.21 -15.07 2.33
N THR A 42 4.83 -13.93 2.01
CA THR A 42 6.15 -13.86 1.38
C THR A 42 7.23 -13.50 2.40
N ASN A 43 8.49 -13.84 2.09
CA ASN A 43 9.63 -13.43 2.90
C ASN A 43 10.12 -12.03 2.48
N ILE A 44 9.20 -11.06 2.45
CA ILE A 44 9.44 -9.65 2.09
C ILE A 44 8.97 -8.77 3.23
N GLN A 45 9.79 -7.80 3.63
CA GLN A 45 9.35 -6.74 4.55
C GLN A 45 8.52 -5.71 3.78
N VAL A 46 7.30 -5.47 4.23
CA VAL A 46 6.40 -4.47 3.65
C VAL A 46 6.19 -3.36 4.67
N ASP A 47 6.55 -2.14 4.29
CA ASP A 47 6.25 -0.94 5.06
C ASP A 47 5.08 -0.18 4.39
N PHE A 48 4.20 0.42 5.19
CA PHE A 48 3.14 1.31 4.72
C PHE A 48 3.38 2.72 5.25
N PRO A 49 3.95 3.65 4.45
CA PRO A 49 4.22 5.01 4.91
C PRO A 49 2.93 5.74 5.29
N VAL A 50 2.90 6.41 6.44
CA VAL A 50 1.70 7.10 6.96
C VAL A 50 1.38 8.41 6.24
N ASN A 51 2.36 9.07 5.63
CA ASN A 51 2.23 10.38 4.98
C ASN A 51 2.33 10.27 3.44
N GLN A 52 1.54 9.39 2.83
CA GLN A 52 1.47 9.28 1.37
C GLN A 52 0.75 10.49 0.77
N THR A 53 1.25 11.02 -0.34
CA THR A 53 0.66 12.16 -1.06
C THR A 53 0.02 11.71 -2.38
N CYS A 54 -0.87 12.54 -2.93
CA CYS A 54 -1.54 12.25 -4.21
C CYS A 54 -0.53 12.15 -5.37
N CYS A 55 -0.71 11.14 -6.25
CA CYS A 55 0.09 10.99 -7.47
C CYS A 55 -0.37 11.88 -8.63
N GLY A 56 -1.50 12.59 -8.49
CA GLY A 56 -2.05 13.49 -9.50
C GLY A 56 -2.85 12.82 -10.62
N LEU A 57 -2.94 11.48 -10.64
CA LEU A 57 -3.62 10.74 -11.73
C LEU A 57 -5.08 11.21 -11.98
N PRO A 58 -5.94 11.39 -10.95
CA PRO A 58 -7.31 11.86 -11.20
C PRO A 58 -7.38 13.25 -11.85
N ALA A 59 -6.45 14.16 -11.49
CA ALA A 59 -6.40 15.50 -12.08
C ALA A 59 -5.96 15.44 -13.55
N MET A 60 -5.05 14.52 -13.90
CA MET A 60 -4.56 14.35 -15.28
C MET A 60 -5.63 13.75 -16.19
N MET A 61 -6.46 12.84 -15.68
CA MET A 61 -7.50 12.16 -16.46
C MET A 61 -8.68 13.07 -16.87
N ILE A 62 -8.83 14.24 -16.26
CA ILE A 62 -9.90 15.21 -16.57
C ILE A 62 -9.63 15.96 -17.89
N PHE A 63 -8.40 15.92 -18.42
CA PHE A 63 -7.98 16.65 -19.62
C PHE A 63 -7.82 15.77 -20.88
N LEU A 64 -8.33 14.53 -20.84
CA LEU A 64 -8.39 13.60 -21.97
C LEU A 64 -9.84 13.43 -22.43
#